data_AF-A0A924YSB2-F1
#
_entry.id   AF-A0A924YSB2-F1
#
_cell.length_a   1.000
_cell.length_b   1.000
_cell.length_c   1.000
_cell.angle_alpha   90.00
_cell.angle_beta   90.00
_cell.angle_gamma   90.00
#
_symmetry.space_group_name_H-M   'P 1'
#
loop_
_entity.id
_entity.type
_entity.pdbx_description
1 polymer ?
#
loop_
_entity_poly.entity_id
_entity_poly.type
_entity_poly.pdbx_seq_one_letter_code
_entity_poly.pdbx_strand_id
1 'polypeptide(L)'
;MIAKDQIMPLLLEACPSFTQKWAEYRAFYECKDLLYVELDTFVDHIVELLKTNRTDEFPAVFEIIERLHLEGDDYVREATTIGALEGIQNVARNSGIDTEEFIQYLRPESLKWWRQLNEFWTGKIPFVSDINKA
;
A
#
# COMPACT_ATOMS: atom_id res chain seq x y z
N MET A 1 -17.64 6.43 2.52
CA MET A 1 -16.33 6.80 3.10
C MET A 1 -15.77 5.53 3.70
N ILE A 2 -14.62 5.06 3.21
CA ILE A 2 -13.95 3.90 3.77
C ILE A 2 -13.27 4.33 5.07
N ALA A 3 -13.47 3.57 6.14
CA ALA A 3 -12.87 3.77 7.45
C ALA A 3 -11.73 2.77 7.72
N LYS A 4 -10.92 3.05 8.76
CA LYS A 4 -9.76 2.25 9.17
C LYS A 4 -10.02 0.74 9.22
N ASP A 5 -11.11 0.32 9.86
CA ASP A 5 -11.47 -1.08 10.10
C ASP A 5 -11.84 -1.84 8.81
N GLN A 6 -12.09 -1.12 7.72
CA GLN A 6 -12.43 -1.70 6.42
C GLN A 6 -11.20 -1.96 5.53
N ILE A 7 -10.02 -1.41 5.86
CA ILE A 7 -8.82 -1.55 5.03
C ILE A 7 -8.40 -3.01 4.86
N MET A 8 -8.09 -3.71 5.96
CA MET A 8 -7.59 -5.10 5.88
C MET A 8 -8.63 -6.06 5.29
N PRO A 9 -9.94 -5.99 5.62
CA PRO A 9 -10.96 -6.77 4.93
C PRO A 9 -10.96 -6.61 3.41
N LEU A 10 -10.86 -5.38 2.90
CA LEU A 10 -10.82 -5.11 1.46
C LEU A 10 -9.54 -5.66 0.81
N LEU A 11 -8.39 -5.51 1.46
CA LEU A 11 -7.12 -6.02 0.95
C LEU A 11 -7.07 -7.55 0.92
N LEU A 12 -7.68 -8.23 1.91
CA LEU A 12 -7.78 -9.69 1.95
C LEU A 12 -8.70 -10.23 0.84
N GLU A 13 -9.79 -9.54 0.54
CA GLU A 13 -10.67 -9.90 -0.57
C GLU A 13 -9.93 -9.80 -1.92
N ALA A 14 -9.12 -8.75 -2.09
CA ALA A 14 -8.37 -8.51 -3.32
C ALA A 14 -7.08 -9.36 -3.44
N CYS A 15 -6.51 -9.81 -2.33
CA CYS A 15 -5.28 -10.61 -2.28
C CYS A 15 -5.47 -11.88 -1.45
N PRO A 16 -6.23 -12.88 -1.94
CA PRO A 16 -6.44 -14.13 -1.21
C PRO A 16 -5.14 -14.82 -0.76
N SER A 17 -4.06 -14.70 -1.55
CA SER A 17 -2.76 -15.26 -1.20
C SER A 17 -2.14 -14.70 0.09
N PHE A 18 -2.59 -13.53 0.58
CA PHE A 18 -2.15 -12.93 1.84
C PHE A 18 -2.85 -13.53 3.08
N THR A 19 -3.98 -14.20 2.92
CA THR A 19 -4.85 -14.66 4.03
C THR A 19 -4.11 -15.48 5.08
N GLN A 20 -3.19 -16.35 4.65
CA GLN A 20 -2.41 -17.16 5.60
C GLN A 20 -1.46 -16.29 6.44
N LYS A 21 -0.67 -15.42 5.80
CA LYS A 21 0.27 -14.51 6.48
C LYS A 21 -0.47 -13.58 7.43
N TRP A 22 -1.68 -13.15 7.05
CA TRP A 22 -2.56 -12.38 7.91
C TRP A 22 -3.02 -13.13 9.16
N ALA A 23 -3.42 -14.39 9.04
CA ALA A 23 -3.81 -15.20 10.19
C ALA A 23 -2.63 -15.40 11.17
N GLU A 24 -1.42 -15.63 10.66
CA GLU A 24 -0.18 -15.74 11.44
C GLU A 24 0.13 -14.43 12.19
N TYR A 25 0.03 -13.29 11.49
CA TYR A 25 0.17 -11.97 12.09
C TYR A 25 -0.81 -11.77 13.26
N ARG A 26 -2.11 -12.06 13.05
CA ARG A 26 -3.14 -11.84 14.08
C ARG A 26 -2.92 -12.71 15.31
N ALA A 27 -2.44 -13.94 15.13
CA ALA A 27 -2.08 -14.81 16.23
C ALA A 27 -0.87 -14.28 17.02
N PHE A 28 0.16 -13.78 16.34
CA PHE A 28 1.37 -13.26 16.98
C PHE A 28 1.13 -11.97 17.79
N TYR A 29 0.34 -11.05 17.25
CA TYR A 29 0.05 -9.76 17.90
C TYR A 29 -1.19 -9.79 18.81
N GLU A 30 -1.71 -10.98 19.13
CA GLU A 30 -2.89 -11.15 20.01
C GLU A 30 -4.09 -10.30 19.56
N CYS A 31 -4.34 -10.23 18.26
CA CYS A 31 -5.42 -9.45 17.66
C CYS A 31 -5.39 -7.93 17.98
N LYS A 32 -4.23 -7.34 18.25
CA LYS A 32 -4.07 -5.88 18.38
C LYS A 32 -4.20 -5.21 17.01
N ASP A 33 -4.93 -4.10 16.96
CA ASP A 33 -5.20 -3.35 15.72
C ASP A 33 -4.12 -2.28 15.46
N LEU A 34 -3.04 -2.70 14.82
CA LEU A 34 -1.84 -1.88 14.55
C LEU A 34 -1.69 -1.60 13.04
N LEU A 35 -2.61 -0.82 12.47
CA LEU A 35 -2.75 -0.63 11.00
C LEU A 35 -1.43 -0.46 10.25
N TYR A 36 -0.50 0.37 10.72
CA TYR A 36 0.76 0.58 10.01
C TYR A 36 1.64 -0.69 9.98
N VAL A 37 1.62 -1.52 11.02
CA VAL A 37 2.31 -2.82 11.07
C VAL A 37 1.55 -3.87 10.25
N GLU A 38 0.22 -3.79 10.24
CA GLU A 38 -0.66 -4.62 9.41
C GLU A 38 -0.38 -4.38 7.92
N LEU A 39 -0.27 -3.10 7.52
CA LEU A 39 0.09 -2.67 6.17
C LEU A 39 1.52 -3.05 5.81
N ASP A 40 2.49 -2.87 6.70
CA ASP A 40 3.88 -3.32 6.48
C ASP A 40 3.93 -4.84 6.17
N THR A 41 3.18 -5.65 6.92
CA THR A 41 3.07 -7.09 6.69
C THR A 41 2.46 -7.43 5.33
N PHE A 42 1.46 -6.66 4.89
CA PHE A 42 0.83 -6.77 3.57
C PHE A 42 1.77 -6.34 2.44
N VAL A 43 2.46 -5.21 2.61
CA VAL A 43 3.42 -4.67 1.66
C VAL A 43 4.55 -5.66 1.39
N ASP A 44 5.11 -6.26 2.45
CA ASP A 44 6.10 -7.33 2.33
C ASP A 44 5.62 -8.47 1.43
N HIS A 45 4.34 -8.83 1.55
CA HIS A 45 3.74 -9.87 0.73
C HIS A 45 3.63 -9.43 -0.74
N ILE A 46 3.17 -8.20 -0.99
CA ILE A 46 3.08 -7.65 -2.35
C ILE A 46 4.45 -7.59 -3.05
N VAL A 47 5.51 -7.20 -2.32
CA VAL A 47 6.87 -7.17 -2.88
C VAL A 47 7.37 -8.58 -3.20
N GLU A 48 7.12 -9.57 -2.33
CA GLU A 48 7.49 -10.96 -2.59
C GLU A 48 6.71 -11.56 -3.79
N LEU A 49 5.44 -11.18 -3.97
CA LEU A 49 4.66 -11.56 -5.14
C LEU A 49 5.27 -11.02 -6.44
N LEU A 50 5.67 -9.74 -6.47
CA LEU A 50 6.35 -9.16 -7.63
C LEU A 50 7.67 -9.90 -7.91
N LYS A 51 8.49 -10.10 -6.87
CA LYS A 51 9.77 -10.81 -6.95
C LYS A 51 9.65 -12.23 -7.53
N THR A 52 8.54 -12.90 -7.24
CA THR A 52 8.25 -14.26 -7.70
C THR A 52 7.40 -14.30 -8.97
N ASN A 53 7.17 -13.15 -9.63
CA ASN A 53 6.32 -13.00 -10.82
C ASN A 53 4.89 -13.52 -10.65
N ARG A 54 4.34 -13.47 -9.43
CA ARG A 54 2.95 -13.87 -9.14
C ARG A 54 2.07 -12.64 -9.01
N THR A 55 1.79 -11.99 -10.14
CA THR A 55 1.09 -10.70 -10.18
C THR A 55 -0.39 -10.81 -10.57
N ASP A 56 -0.95 -12.02 -10.60
CA ASP A 56 -2.35 -12.26 -10.99
C ASP A 56 -3.37 -11.51 -10.11
N GLU A 57 -3.04 -11.27 -8.83
CA GLU A 57 -3.89 -10.55 -7.88
C GLU A 57 -3.69 -9.02 -7.94
N PHE A 58 -2.64 -8.54 -8.62
CA PHE A 58 -2.29 -7.11 -8.62
C PHE A 58 -3.39 -6.21 -9.19
N PRO A 59 -4.08 -6.56 -10.30
CA PRO A 59 -5.17 -5.73 -10.79
C PRO A 59 -6.24 -5.45 -9.72
N ALA A 60 -6.60 -6.45 -8.90
CA ALA A 60 -7.57 -6.29 -7.82
C ALA A 60 -6.99 -5.50 -6.64
N VAL A 61 -5.75 -5.79 -6.24
CA VAL A 61 -5.08 -5.09 -5.13
C VAL A 61 -4.94 -3.59 -5.42
N PHE A 62 -4.43 -3.24 -6.59
CA PHE A 62 -4.20 -1.85 -6.94
C PHE A 62 -5.49 -1.08 -7.23
N GLU A 63 -6.58 -1.77 -7.59
CA GLU A 63 -7.93 -1.18 -7.59
C GLU A 63 -8.39 -0.85 -6.16
N ILE A 64 -8.14 -1.71 -5.17
CA ILE A 64 -8.45 -1.38 -3.77
C ILE A 64 -7.60 -0.21 -3.28
N ILE A 65 -6.30 -0.19 -3.54
CA ILE A 65 -5.42 0.93 -3.17
C ILE A 65 -5.95 2.26 -3.73
N GLU A 66 -6.35 2.28 -5.01
CA GLU A 66 -6.99 3.45 -5.63
C GLU A 66 -8.27 3.88 -4.90
N ARG A 67 -9.14 2.91 -4.60
CA ARG A 67 -10.39 3.18 -3.87
C ARG A 67 -10.14 3.72 -2.46
N LEU A 68 -9.10 3.25 -1.77
CA LEU A 68 -8.73 3.78 -0.45
C LEU A 68 -8.31 5.26 -0.54
N HIS A 69 -7.61 5.67 -1.60
CA HIS A 69 -7.30 7.09 -1.85
C HIS A 69 -8.55 7.93 -2.17
N LEU A 70 -9.45 7.43 -3.02
CA LEU A 70 -10.62 8.18 -3.48
C LEU A 70 -11.72 8.26 -2.42
N GLU A 71 -12.06 7.11 -1.84
CA GLU A 71 -13.24 6.92 -0.99
C GLU A 71 -12.92 6.93 0.51
N GLY A 72 -11.64 6.87 0.90
CA GLY A 72 -11.21 6.87 2.30
C GLY A 72 -11.44 8.20 3.04
N ASP A 73 -11.58 8.12 4.36
CA ASP A 73 -11.41 9.29 5.22
C ASP A 73 -9.94 9.79 5.21
N ASP A 74 -9.67 10.93 5.84
CA ASP A 74 -8.32 11.52 5.82
C ASP A 74 -7.26 10.57 6.41
N TYR A 75 -7.61 9.75 7.40
CA TYR A 75 -6.70 8.77 7.99
C TYR A 75 -6.43 7.60 7.04
N VAL A 76 -7.46 7.07 6.38
CA VAL A 76 -7.32 6.00 5.37
C VAL A 76 -6.46 6.47 4.21
N ARG A 77 -6.66 7.70 3.73
CA ARG A 77 -5.85 8.27 2.65
C ARG A 77 -4.38 8.40 3.04
N GLU A 78 -4.10 8.89 4.24
CA GLU A 78 -2.74 8.95 4.79
C GLU A 78 -2.12 7.55 4.87
N ALA A 79 -2.83 6.60 5.48
CA ALA A 79 -2.34 5.22 5.63
C ALA A 79 -2.12 4.53 4.27
N THR A 80 -2.90 4.87 3.24
CA THR A 80 -2.72 4.33 1.89
C THR A 80 -1.46 4.90 1.23
N THR A 81 -1.18 6.19 1.41
CA THR A 81 0.06 6.80 0.89
C THR A 81 1.30 6.35 1.67
N ILE A 82 1.28 6.50 3.00
CA ILE A 82 2.44 6.28 3.87
C ILE A 82 2.59 4.81 4.25
N GLY A 83 1.50 4.16 4.68
CA GLY A 83 1.53 2.75 5.09
C GLY A 83 1.65 1.77 3.93
N ALA A 84 1.03 2.06 2.77
CA ALA A 84 1.07 1.15 1.63
C ALA A 84 2.05 1.59 0.53
N LEU A 85 1.86 2.74 -0.12
CA LEU A 85 2.72 3.11 -1.27
C LEU A 85 4.18 3.36 -0.88
N GLU A 86 4.43 4.16 0.16
CA GLU A 86 5.78 4.38 0.67
C GLU A 86 6.40 3.09 1.21
N GLY A 87 5.59 2.26 1.89
CA GLY A 87 5.97 0.91 2.30
C GLY A 87 6.51 0.08 1.13
N ILE A 88 5.76 0.00 0.02
CA ILE A 88 6.18 -0.75 -1.19
C ILE A 88 7.53 -0.23 -1.69
N GLN A 89 7.72 1.08 -1.77
CA GLN A 89 8.99 1.66 -2.22
C GLN A 89 10.16 1.26 -1.30
N ASN A 90 9.95 1.32 0.02
CA ASN A 90 10.97 0.99 1.00
C ASN A 90 11.34 -0.50 0.95
N VAL A 91 10.34 -1.39 0.97
CA VAL A 91 10.56 -2.84 0.96
C VAL A 91 11.14 -3.32 -0.37
N ALA A 92 10.64 -2.82 -1.51
CA ALA A 92 11.17 -3.15 -2.83
C ALA A 92 12.64 -2.72 -2.98
N ARG A 93 12.96 -1.48 -2.58
CA ARG A 93 14.35 -0.98 -2.63
C ARG A 93 15.28 -1.80 -1.74
N ASN A 94 14.85 -2.15 -0.53
CA ASN A 94 15.62 -3.00 0.38
C ASN A 94 15.79 -4.44 -0.16
N SER A 95 14.89 -4.88 -1.04
CA SER A 95 14.92 -6.20 -1.68
C SER A 95 15.65 -6.20 -3.04
N GLY A 96 16.20 -5.07 -3.47
CA GLY A 96 16.91 -4.93 -4.75
C GLY A 96 16.01 -4.89 -5.99
N ILE A 97 14.71 -4.62 -5.81
CA ILE A 97 13.72 -4.49 -6.88
C ILE A 97 13.65 -3.02 -7.31
N ASP A 98 13.54 -2.78 -8.62
CA ASP A 98 13.27 -1.44 -9.13
C ASP A 98 11.83 -1.06 -8.82
N THR A 99 11.65 0.01 -8.04
CA THR A 99 10.32 0.49 -7.64
C THR A 99 9.46 0.85 -8.86
N GLU A 100 10.06 1.24 -9.99
CA GLU A 100 9.32 1.61 -11.20
C GLU A 100 8.56 0.42 -11.83
N GLU A 101 8.90 -0.82 -11.49
CA GLU A 101 8.16 -2.02 -11.91
C GLU A 101 6.69 -2.02 -11.43
N PHE A 102 6.40 -1.31 -10.34
CA PHE A 102 5.04 -1.18 -9.79
C PHE A 102 4.16 -0.20 -10.56
N ILE A 103 4.73 0.72 -11.34
CA ILE A 103 3.97 1.82 -11.98
C ILE A 103 2.87 1.32 -12.90
N GLN A 104 3.10 0.19 -13.58
CA GLN A 104 2.13 -0.41 -14.50
C GLN A 104 0.83 -0.86 -13.82
N TYR A 105 0.85 -1.09 -12.49
CA TYR A 105 -0.31 -1.52 -11.73
C TYR A 105 -1.04 -0.35 -11.07
N LEU A 106 -0.35 0.77 -10.86
CA LEU A 106 -0.93 1.96 -10.24
C LEU A 106 -2.05 2.54 -11.11
N ARG A 107 -3.08 3.03 -10.44
CA ARG A 107 -4.23 3.71 -11.02
C ARG A 107 -4.02 5.24 -10.89
N PRO A 108 -4.88 6.10 -11.47
CA PRO A 108 -4.57 7.53 -11.58
C PRO A 108 -4.24 8.26 -10.26
N GLU A 109 -5.02 8.05 -9.19
CA GLU A 109 -4.79 8.74 -7.91
C GLU A 109 -3.58 8.14 -7.18
N SER A 110 -3.47 6.82 -7.11
CA SER A 110 -2.32 6.12 -6.54
C SER A 110 -1.01 6.45 -7.27
N LEU A 111 -1.03 6.63 -8.60
CA LEU A 111 0.10 7.08 -9.40
C LEU A 111 0.50 8.54 -9.10
N LYS A 112 -0.48 9.43 -8.87
CA LYS A 112 -0.21 10.81 -8.43
C LYS A 112 0.56 10.79 -7.10
N TRP A 113 0.12 10.01 -6.12
CA TRP A 113 0.79 9.90 -4.81
C TRP A 113 2.17 9.25 -4.92
N TRP A 114 2.31 8.22 -5.75
CA TRP A 114 3.61 7.59 -6.03
C TRP A 114 4.63 8.58 -6.58
N ARG A 115 4.22 9.46 -7.51
CA ARG A 115 5.08 10.50 -8.07
C ARG A 115 5.49 11.53 -7.02
N GLN A 116 4.58 11.93 -6.13
CA GLN A 116 4.94 12.80 -5.00
C GLN A 116 5.95 12.15 -4.06
N LEU A 117 5.79 10.86 -3.75
CA LEU A 117 6.79 10.12 -2.97
C LEU A 117 8.15 10.13 -3.67
N ASN A 118 8.20 9.92 -5.00
CA ASN A 118 9.44 10.03 -5.77
C ASN A 118 10.04 11.45 -5.70
N GLU A 119 9.22 12.51 -5.76
CA GLU A 119 9.67 13.89 -5.59
C GLU A 119 10.20 14.17 -4.18
N PHE A 120 9.58 13.58 -3.16
CA PHE A 120 10.02 13.66 -1.78
C PHE A 120 11.39 12.98 -1.59
N TRP A 121 11.55 11.73 -2.06
CA TRP A 121 12.81 11.00 -1.96
C TRP A 121 13.96 11.67 -2.73
N THR A 122 13.65 12.40 -3.80
CA THR A 122 14.65 13.16 -4.58
C THR A 122 14.91 14.57 -4.02
N GLY A 123 14.25 14.95 -2.92
CA GLY A 123 14.41 16.25 -2.28
C GLY A 123 13.79 17.42 -3.07
N LYS A 124 12.93 17.15 -4.06
CA LYS A 124 12.23 18.19 -4.83
C LYS A 124 11.13 18.85 -4.03
N ILE A 125 10.47 18.10 -3.15
CA ILE A 125 9.46 18.60 -2.22
C ILE A 125 9.83 18.21 -0.78
N PRO A 126 9.52 19.06 0.22
CA PRO A 126 9.89 18.81 1.62
C PRO A 126 8.94 17.86 2.35
N PHE A 127 7.72 17.65 1.83
CA PHE A 127 6.70 16.76 2.38
C PHE A 127 5.73 16.33 1.27
N VAL A 128 5.06 15.20 1.48
CA VAL A 128 3.99 14.69 0.61
C VAL A 128 2.66 15.25 1.08
N SER A 129 1.84 15.81 0.18
CA SER A 129 0.56 16.43 0.55
C SER A 129 -0.41 16.53 -0.62
N ASP A 130 -1.71 16.62 -0.33
CA ASP A 130 -2.66 16.91 -1.41
C ASP A 130 -2.56 18.39 -1.76
N ILE A 131 -1.81 18.70 -2.81
CA ILE A 131 -1.48 20.06 -3.27
C ILE A 131 -2.73 20.91 -3.60
N ASN A 132 -3.90 20.27 -3.68
CA ASN A 132 -5.20 20.92 -3.91
C ASN A 132 -5.97 21.28 -2.63
N LYS A 133 -5.48 20.90 -1.43
CA LYS A 133 -6.00 21.38 -0.14
C LYS A 133 -5.18 22.60 0.29
N ALA A 134 -5.36 23.72 -0.41
CA ALA A 134 -4.89 25.05 0.00
C ALA A 134 -6.08 25.98 0.24
#